data_AF-A0A7J7CG74-F1
#
_entry.id   AF-A0A7J7CG74-F1
#
_cell.length_a   1.000
_cell.length_b   1.000
_cell.length_c   1.000
_cell.angle_alpha   90.00
_cell.angle_beta   90.00
_cell.angle_gamma   90.00
#
_symmetry.space_group_name_H-M   'P 1'
#
loop_
_entity.id
_entity.type
_entity.pdbx_description
1 polymer ?
#
loop_
_entity_poly.entity_id
_entity_poly.type
_entity_poly.pdbx_seq_one_letter_code
_entity_poly.pdbx_strand_id
1 'polypeptide(L)'
;MLRDPDPATMTSNNPDQKASVDIRISQLGPGRPEAEAEEEEEENDEEDLEKLGSDVKHMANKILEYRANLPEQLKSTFTSILSAQRPFLTGIDSEAGTSGGNPRDSGLDKVGKKVAAEAEQKNALKISLLKDKISSNVSAMPNLLKRMNDCISRIEKLDSYDGIIHLAFKRKRTS
;
A
#
# COMPACT_ATOMS: atom_id res chain seq x y z
N MET A 1 38.25 20.02 -51.36
CA MET A 1 39.33 19.02 -51.24
C MET A 1 39.09 18.30 -49.93
N LEU A 2 38.57 17.06 -49.98
CA LEU A 2 39.35 15.80 -49.88
C LEU A 2 39.84 15.61 -48.43
N ARG A 3 39.53 14.57 -47.66
CA ARG A 3 38.86 13.27 -47.86
C ARG A 3 38.68 12.69 -46.45
N ASP A 4 37.54 12.07 -46.15
CA ASP A 4 37.45 11.08 -45.06
C ASP A 4 38.19 9.80 -45.47
N PRO A 5 38.78 9.04 -44.52
CA PRO A 5 39.13 7.65 -44.75
C PRO A 5 38.13 6.69 -44.09
N ASP A 6 37.62 5.78 -44.93
CA ASP A 6 36.73 4.65 -44.64
C ASP A 6 37.40 3.50 -43.85
N PRO A 7 36.61 2.57 -43.27
CA PRO A 7 37.05 1.48 -42.39
C PRO A 7 37.52 0.24 -43.16
N ALA A 8 38.73 -0.24 -42.83
CA ALA A 8 39.26 -1.50 -43.34
C ALA A 8 38.87 -2.69 -42.45
N THR A 9 38.07 -3.56 -43.05
CA THR A 9 37.89 -5.00 -42.82
C THR A 9 39.14 -5.73 -42.31
N MET A 10 38.99 -6.53 -41.25
CA MET A 10 39.90 -7.64 -40.96
C MET A 10 39.10 -8.95 -40.96
N THR A 11 39.62 -9.87 -41.75
CA THR A 11 39.05 -11.10 -42.28
C THR A 11 38.99 -12.23 -41.25
N SER A 12 37.92 -13.02 -41.37
CA SER A 12 37.84 -14.46 -41.06
C SER A 12 39.16 -15.20 -41.26
N ASN A 13 39.53 -16.08 -40.32
CA ASN A 13 40.36 -17.25 -40.57
C ASN A 13 40.14 -18.30 -39.47
N ASN A 14 39.38 -19.34 -39.81
CA ASN A 14 39.49 -20.68 -39.25
C ASN A 14 39.81 -21.59 -40.45
N PRO A 15 40.78 -22.53 -40.36
CA PRO A 15 40.35 -23.91 -40.16
C PRO A 15 41.35 -24.81 -39.40
N ASP A 16 40.75 -25.81 -38.75
CA ASP A 16 41.18 -27.21 -38.60
C ASP A 16 42.68 -27.53 -38.43
N GLN A 17 43.03 -27.92 -37.20
CA GLN A 17 44.07 -28.91 -36.97
C GLN A 17 43.56 -30.01 -36.04
N LYS A 18 43.32 -31.19 -36.63
CA LYS A 18 43.18 -32.48 -35.95
C LYS A 18 44.50 -32.80 -35.21
N ALA A 19 44.44 -32.97 -33.91
CA ALA A 19 45.45 -33.70 -33.15
C ALA A 19 44.77 -34.83 -32.37
N SER A 20 45.01 -36.05 -32.84
CA SER A 20 44.66 -37.30 -32.19
C SER A 20 45.57 -37.47 -30.97
N VAL A 21 44.99 -37.65 -29.78
CA VAL A 21 45.73 -38.06 -28.58
C VAL A 21 44.93 -39.14 -27.86
N ASP A 22 45.35 -40.38 -28.08
CA ASP A 22 44.97 -41.56 -27.30
C ASP A 22 45.54 -41.46 -25.88
N ILE A 23 44.69 -41.50 -24.85
CA ILE A 23 45.13 -41.76 -23.47
C ILE A 23 44.22 -42.80 -22.81
N ARG A 24 44.74 -44.03 -22.81
CA ARG A 24 44.71 -45.10 -21.80
C ARG A 24 43.54 -45.15 -20.81
N ILE A 25 42.73 -46.18 -21.01
CA ILE A 25 41.89 -46.83 -20.01
C ILE A 25 42.80 -47.55 -18.98
N SER A 26 42.73 -47.13 -17.72
CA SER A 26 43.17 -47.92 -16.57
C SER A 26 41.93 -48.33 -15.77
N GLN A 27 41.69 -49.64 -15.66
CA GLN A 27 40.69 -50.24 -14.78
C GLN A 27 41.21 -50.42 -13.34
N LEU A 28 40.26 -50.72 -12.43
CA LEU A 28 40.33 -51.19 -11.02
C LEU A 28 40.45 -50.09 -9.96
N GLY A 29 39.52 -49.86 -9.03
CA GLY A 29 38.26 -50.50 -8.54
C GLY A 29 37.89 -49.78 -7.22
N PRO A 30 37.15 -50.37 -6.25
CA PRO A 30 35.84 -51.04 -6.25
C PRO A 30 34.69 -50.10 -5.82
N GLY A 31 33.45 -50.52 -6.07
CA GLY A 31 32.23 -49.75 -5.75
C GLY A 31 32.01 -49.45 -4.26
N ARG A 32 31.49 -48.25 -4.00
CA ARG A 32 30.84 -47.77 -2.78
C ARG A 32 29.61 -46.95 -3.24
N PRO A 33 28.49 -46.92 -2.50
CA PRO A 33 27.15 -46.80 -3.07
C PRO A 33 26.85 -45.36 -3.51
N GLU A 34 26.64 -45.14 -4.81
CA GLU A 34 26.04 -43.90 -5.32
C GLU A 34 24.51 -43.91 -5.22
N ALA A 35 23.90 -45.04 -4.86
CA ALA A 35 22.44 -45.15 -4.73
C ALA A 35 21.87 -44.49 -3.46
N GLU A 36 22.68 -44.30 -2.40
CA GLU A 36 22.19 -43.76 -1.12
C GLU A 36 22.15 -42.22 -1.11
N ALA A 37 22.93 -41.55 -1.95
CA ALA A 37 22.99 -40.09 -1.99
C ALA A 37 21.88 -39.46 -2.87
N GLU A 38 21.43 -40.16 -3.91
CA GLU A 38 20.32 -39.70 -4.77
C GLU A 38 18.95 -39.95 -4.10
N GLU A 39 18.82 -41.02 -3.29
CA GLU A 39 17.59 -41.29 -2.53
C GLU A 39 17.37 -40.27 -1.39
N GLU A 40 18.42 -39.81 -0.70
CA GLU A 40 18.31 -38.78 0.35
C GLU A 40 17.98 -37.38 -0.22
N GLU A 41 18.47 -37.03 -1.42
CA GLU A 41 18.12 -35.76 -2.08
C GLU A 41 16.67 -35.77 -2.60
N GLU A 42 16.20 -36.87 -3.20
CA GLU A 42 14.80 -37.00 -3.66
C GLU A 42 13.80 -37.02 -2.49
N GLU A 43 14.12 -37.68 -1.37
CA GLU A 43 13.27 -37.68 -0.17
C GLU A 43 13.15 -36.29 0.46
N ASN A 44 14.25 -35.52 0.50
CA ASN A 44 14.25 -34.15 0.98
C ASN A 44 13.40 -33.21 0.09
N ASP A 45 13.46 -33.39 -1.23
CA ASP A 45 12.67 -32.60 -2.17
C ASP A 45 11.15 -32.90 -2.06
N GLU A 46 10.77 -34.15 -1.81
CA GLU A 46 9.36 -34.55 -1.60
C GLU A 46 8.82 -33.99 -0.26
N GLU A 47 9.61 -34.02 0.82
CA GLU A 47 9.22 -33.44 2.12
C GLU A 47 9.04 -31.91 2.02
N ASP A 48 9.92 -31.22 1.30
CA ASP A 48 9.82 -29.78 1.03
C ASP A 48 8.60 -29.43 0.17
N LEU A 49 8.27 -30.27 -0.83
CA LEU A 49 7.06 -30.14 -1.64
C LEU A 49 5.77 -30.34 -0.83
N GLU A 50 5.73 -31.35 0.04
CA GLU A 50 4.59 -31.61 0.93
C GLU A 50 4.40 -30.46 1.92
N LYS A 51 5.49 -29.97 2.51
CA LYS A 51 5.49 -28.81 3.40
C LYS A 51 4.97 -27.57 2.69
N LEU A 52 5.45 -27.30 1.48
CA LEU A 52 5.00 -26.15 0.70
C LEU A 52 3.50 -26.25 0.34
N GLY A 53 3.05 -27.45 -0.05
CA GLY A 53 1.63 -27.71 -0.31
C GLY A 53 0.75 -27.46 0.92
N SER A 54 1.23 -27.88 2.09
CA SER A 54 0.58 -27.65 3.39
C SER A 54 0.53 -26.16 3.75
N ASP A 55 1.64 -25.43 3.56
CA ASP A 55 1.73 -23.99 3.80
C ASP A 55 0.78 -23.20 2.89
N VAL A 56 0.72 -23.54 1.59
CA VAL A 56 -0.22 -22.92 0.64
C VAL A 56 -1.67 -23.16 1.05
N LYS A 57 -2.01 -24.40 1.45
CA LYS A 57 -3.35 -24.74 1.93
C LYS A 57 -3.69 -23.99 3.22
N HIS A 58 -2.74 -23.88 4.14
CA HIS A 58 -2.89 -23.11 5.37
C HIS A 58 -3.18 -21.62 5.08
N MET A 59 -2.39 -21.01 4.20
CA MET A 59 -2.56 -19.62 3.80
C MET A 59 -3.91 -19.39 3.10
N ALA A 60 -4.34 -20.30 2.22
CA ALA A 60 -5.64 -20.21 1.57
C ALA A 60 -6.79 -20.21 2.58
N ASN A 61 -6.73 -21.10 3.58
CA ASN A 61 -7.71 -21.14 4.66
C ASN A 61 -7.70 -19.84 5.49
N LYS A 62 -6.52 -19.31 5.81
CA LYS A 62 -6.40 -18.04 6.53
C LYS A 62 -6.98 -16.87 5.74
N ILE A 63 -6.76 -16.82 4.42
CA ILE A 63 -7.36 -15.78 3.56
C ILE A 63 -8.89 -15.89 3.57
N LEU A 64 -9.45 -17.10 3.49
CA LEU A 64 -10.90 -17.30 3.56
C LEU A 64 -11.46 -16.86 4.91
N GLU A 65 -10.79 -17.20 6.01
CA GLU A 65 -11.16 -16.79 7.37
C GLU A 65 -11.17 -15.26 7.50
N TYR A 66 -10.11 -14.58 7.04
CA TYR A 66 -10.07 -13.11 7.06
C TYR A 66 -11.15 -12.49 6.18
N ARG A 67 -11.40 -13.03 4.99
CA ARG A 67 -12.46 -12.51 4.09
C ARG A 67 -13.85 -12.64 4.70
N ALA A 68 -14.10 -13.72 5.43
CA ALA A 68 -15.38 -13.94 6.10
C ALA A 68 -15.56 -13.02 7.31
N ASN A 69 -14.51 -12.80 8.12
CA ASN A 69 -14.67 -12.23 9.46
C ASN A 69 -14.24 -10.75 9.56
N LEU A 70 -13.21 -10.35 8.80
CA LEU A 70 -12.63 -9.01 8.90
C LEU A 70 -13.63 -7.88 8.57
N PRO A 71 -14.51 -8.01 7.54
CA PRO A 71 -15.48 -6.96 7.23
C PRO A 71 -16.45 -6.68 8.39
N GLU A 72 -16.97 -7.73 9.05
CA GLU A 72 -17.92 -7.57 10.16
C GLU A 72 -17.22 -7.06 11.43
N GLN A 73 -15.97 -7.48 11.68
CA GLN A 73 -15.15 -6.93 12.77
C GLN A 73 -14.89 -5.42 12.59
N LEU A 74 -14.55 -4.99 11.37
CA LEU A 74 -14.36 -3.56 11.09
C LEU A 74 -15.66 -2.79 11.25
N LYS A 75 -16.76 -3.30 10.69
CA LYS A 75 -18.08 -2.68 10.79
C LYS A 75 -18.52 -2.52 12.25
N SER A 76 -18.46 -3.58 13.05
CA SER A 76 -18.79 -3.52 14.47
C SER A 76 -17.91 -2.51 15.22
N THR A 77 -16.60 -2.50 14.96
CA THR A 77 -15.67 -1.52 15.55
C THR A 77 -16.03 -0.08 15.18
N PHE A 78 -16.29 0.21 13.90
CA PHE A 78 -16.69 1.55 13.47
C PHE A 78 -18.04 1.97 14.05
N THR A 79 -19.03 1.09 14.09
CA THR A 79 -20.32 1.39 14.72
C THR A 79 -20.18 1.70 16.20
N SER A 80 -19.33 0.97 16.92
CA SER A 80 -19.01 1.24 18.33
C SER A 80 -18.39 2.63 18.49
N ILE A 81 -17.35 2.95 17.72
CA ILE A 81 -16.69 4.27 17.77
C ILE A 81 -17.66 5.41 17.44
N LEU A 82 -18.46 5.26 16.38
CA LEU A 82 -19.43 6.27 15.96
C LEU A 82 -20.56 6.44 16.98
N SER A 83 -20.98 5.37 17.65
CA SER A 83 -21.97 5.45 18.72
C SER A 83 -21.43 6.19 19.94
N ALA A 84 -20.18 5.94 20.33
CA ALA A 84 -19.52 6.60 21.45
C ALA A 84 -19.24 8.09 21.17
N GLN A 85 -18.98 8.45 19.91
CA GLN A 85 -18.77 9.83 19.50
C GLN A 85 -20.05 10.57 19.08
N ARG A 86 -21.23 9.94 19.18
CA ARG A 86 -22.47 10.58 18.74
C ARG A 86 -22.73 11.80 19.63
N PRO A 87 -22.70 13.03 19.09
CA PRO A 87 -23.05 14.20 19.88
C PRO A 87 -24.51 14.05 20.30
N PHE A 88 -24.75 14.09 21.61
CA PHE A 88 -26.10 14.21 22.17
C PHE A 88 -26.68 15.55 21.71
N LEU A 89 -27.45 15.52 20.62
CA LEU A 89 -28.30 16.62 20.19
C LEU A 89 -29.66 16.44 20.86
N THR A 90 -29.73 16.76 22.15
CA THR A 90 -31.01 16.91 22.84
C THR A 90 -31.52 18.34 22.59
N GLY A 91 -32.61 18.49 21.84
CA GLY A 91 -33.47 19.69 21.90
C GLY A 91 -33.41 20.69 20.74
N ILE A 92 -33.36 20.25 19.48
CA ILE A 92 -33.94 21.05 18.37
C ILE A 92 -35.31 20.44 18.07
N ASP A 93 -36.15 20.43 19.09
CA ASP A 93 -37.54 20.03 18.95
C ASP A 93 -38.30 21.35 18.72
N SER A 94 -38.88 21.44 17.53
CA SER A 94 -39.60 22.60 17.06
C SER A 94 -40.84 22.85 17.92
N GLU A 95 -40.88 23.98 18.61
CA GLU A 95 -42.10 24.54 19.20
C GLU A 95 -42.25 25.97 18.64
N ALA A 96 -42.93 26.08 17.51
CA ALA A 96 -43.44 27.35 17.03
C ALA A 96 -44.69 27.71 17.86
N GLY A 97 -44.65 28.77 18.68
CA GLY A 97 -45.84 29.17 19.43
C GLY A 97 -45.69 30.30 20.45
N THR A 98 -45.95 31.52 19.99
CA THR A 98 -46.66 32.62 20.67
C THR A 98 -46.11 33.30 21.95
N SER A 99 -46.15 34.63 21.86
CA SER A 99 -46.58 35.60 22.88
C SER A 99 -45.61 36.00 23.99
N GLY A 100 -45.38 37.32 24.03
CA GLY A 100 -44.61 38.01 25.05
C GLY A 100 -45.24 37.95 26.45
N GLY A 101 -44.37 38.17 27.43
CA GLY A 101 -44.70 38.37 28.83
C GLY A 101 -43.42 38.69 29.61
N ASN A 102 -43.39 39.88 30.21
CA ASN A 102 -42.25 40.53 30.86
C ASN A 102 -41.56 39.67 31.95
N PRO A 103 -40.25 39.84 32.23
CA PRO A 103 -39.64 39.27 33.41
C PRO A 103 -39.79 40.25 34.58
N ARG A 104 -40.72 39.98 35.49
CA ARG A 104 -40.62 40.49 36.86
C ARG A 104 -40.22 39.34 37.77
N ASP A 105 -39.02 39.51 38.32
CA ASP A 105 -38.69 39.33 39.73
C ASP A 105 -38.93 37.93 40.34
N SER A 106 -37.85 37.19 40.56
CA SER A 106 -37.33 36.94 41.92
C SER A 106 -36.31 35.79 41.91
N GLY A 107 -35.07 36.09 42.34
CA GLY A 107 -34.13 35.14 42.95
C GLY A 107 -33.58 33.99 42.09
N LEU A 108 -32.68 34.27 41.13
CA LEU A 108 -31.87 33.19 40.50
C LEU A 108 -30.47 33.62 40.01
N ASP A 109 -29.76 34.47 40.74
CA ASP A 109 -28.45 34.98 40.29
C ASP A 109 -27.30 33.98 40.33
N LYS A 110 -27.51 32.78 40.91
CA LYS A 110 -26.44 31.76 41.04
C LYS A 110 -26.53 30.63 40.01
N VAL A 111 -27.71 30.29 39.49
CA VAL A 111 -27.89 29.19 38.52
C VAL A 111 -27.68 29.67 37.08
N GLY A 112 -28.17 30.87 36.72
CA GLY A 112 -27.96 31.45 35.38
C GLY A 112 -26.49 31.72 35.04
N LYS A 113 -25.69 32.14 36.03
CA LYS A 113 -24.24 32.34 35.88
C LYS A 113 -23.49 31.03 35.61
N LYS A 114 -23.90 29.92 36.22
CA LYS A 114 -23.23 28.62 36.04
C LYS A 114 -23.49 28.06 34.64
N VAL A 115 -24.73 28.17 34.15
CA VAL A 115 -25.12 27.71 32.80
C VAL A 115 -24.42 28.55 31.72
N ALA A 116 -24.32 29.87 31.89
CA ALA A 116 -23.61 30.74 30.97
C ALA A 116 -22.09 30.45 30.92
N ALA A 117 -21.46 30.23 32.09
CA ALA A 117 -20.04 29.89 32.19
C ALA A 117 -19.69 28.53 31.56
N GLU A 118 -20.56 27.52 31.72
CA GLU A 118 -20.37 26.21 31.09
C GLU A 118 -20.52 26.26 29.56
N ALA A 119 -21.44 27.07 29.05
CA ALA A 119 -21.60 27.29 27.61
C ALA A 119 -20.38 28.02 27.01
N GLU A 120 -19.86 29.03 27.71
CA GLU A 120 -18.66 29.77 27.30
C GLU A 120 -17.41 28.86 27.30
N GLN A 121 -17.23 28.04 28.32
CA GLN A 121 -16.13 27.06 28.39
C GLN A 121 -16.19 26.04 27.23
N LYS A 122 -17.38 25.51 26.93
CA LYS A 122 -17.58 24.60 25.79
C LYS A 122 -17.26 25.28 24.45
N ASN A 123 -17.61 26.56 24.30
CA ASN A 123 -17.30 27.32 23.09
C ASN A 123 -15.79 27.58 22.96
N ALA A 124 -15.10 27.91 24.04
CA ALA A 124 -13.64 28.08 24.05
C ALA A 124 -12.92 26.79 23.61
N LEU A 125 -13.36 25.63 24.11
CA LEU A 125 -12.80 24.33 23.71
C LEU A 125 -13.05 24.04 22.22
N LYS A 126 -14.26 24.32 21.70
CA LYS A 126 -14.57 24.17 20.27
C LYS A 126 -13.69 25.06 19.41
N ILE A 127 -13.44 26.30 19.82
CA ILE A 127 -12.56 27.24 19.10
C ILE A 127 -11.12 26.72 19.11
N SER A 128 -10.62 26.24 20.25
CA SER A 128 -9.27 25.64 20.33
C SER A 128 -9.15 24.45 19.40
N LEU A 129 -10.10 23.51 19.46
CA LEU A 129 -10.13 22.33 18.61
C LEU A 129 -10.15 22.69 17.12
N LEU A 130 -10.91 23.71 16.74
CA LEU A 130 -10.96 24.19 15.36
C LEU A 130 -9.59 24.75 14.93
N LYS A 131 -8.94 25.55 15.78
CA LYS A 131 -7.58 26.06 15.52
C LYS A 131 -6.58 24.92 15.35
N ASP A 132 -6.65 23.90 16.20
CA ASP A 132 -5.76 22.74 16.13
C ASP A 132 -5.96 21.97 14.82
N LYS A 133 -7.21 21.76 14.38
CA LYS A 133 -7.53 21.12 13.10
C LYS A 133 -7.05 21.94 11.90
N ILE A 134 -7.26 23.25 11.91
CA ILE A 134 -6.78 24.14 10.86
C ILE A 134 -5.26 24.11 10.82
N SER A 135 -4.60 24.22 11.98
CA SER A 135 -3.14 24.17 12.10
C SER A 135 -2.58 22.84 11.58
N SER A 136 -3.16 21.72 11.98
CA SER A 136 -2.80 20.38 11.50
C SER A 136 -2.97 20.23 9.99
N ASN A 137 -4.00 20.83 9.40
CA ASN A 137 -4.21 20.78 7.95
C ASN A 137 -3.19 21.66 7.22
N VAL A 138 -2.97 22.89 7.72
CA VAL A 138 -1.98 23.83 7.17
C VAL A 138 -0.57 23.22 7.22
N SER A 139 -0.22 22.48 8.28
CA SER A 139 1.08 21.81 8.38
C SER A 139 1.21 20.59 7.45
N ALA A 140 0.10 19.93 7.08
CA ALA A 140 0.11 18.81 6.14
C ALA A 140 0.20 19.24 4.67
N MET A 141 -0.33 20.42 4.32
CA MET A 141 -0.40 20.91 2.94
C MET A 141 0.94 20.94 2.19
N PRO A 142 2.06 21.42 2.77
CA PRO A 142 3.36 21.41 2.09
C PRO A 142 3.80 20.03 1.61
N ASN A 143 3.56 19.00 2.44
CA ASN A 143 3.90 17.62 2.10
C ASN A 143 3.01 17.05 0.99
N LEU A 144 1.72 17.39 1.01
CA LEU A 144 0.78 16.99 -0.04
C LEU A 144 1.16 17.64 -1.38
N LEU A 145 1.41 18.95 -1.39
CA LEU A 145 1.79 19.70 -2.58
C LEU A 145 3.11 19.19 -3.17
N LYS A 146 4.10 18.92 -2.32
CA LYS A 146 5.36 18.31 -2.76
C LYS A 146 5.12 16.98 -3.47
N ARG A 147 4.36 16.06 -2.86
CA ARG A 147 4.05 14.76 -3.48
C ARG A 147 3.27 14.90 -4.78
N MET A 148 2.34 15.84 -4.87
CA MET A 148 1.61 16.12 -6.11
C MET A 148 2.56 16.55 -7.23
N ASN A 149 3.48 17.48 -6.94
CA ASN A 149 4.48 17.93 -7.90
C ASN A 149 5.43 16.79 -8.32
N ASP A 150 5.85 15.94 -7.38
CA ASP A 150 6.68 14.76 -7.67
C ASP A 150 5.93 13.75 -8.57
N CYS A 151 4.62 13.57 -8.38
CA CYS A 151 3.80 12.74 -9.26
C CYS A 151 3.69 13.32 -10.66
N ILE A 152 3.38 14.62 -10.79
CA ILE A 152 3.29 15.31 -12.09
C ILE A 152 4.62 15.19 -12.83
N SER A 153 5.74 15.48 -12.15
CA SER A 153 7.08 15.39 -12.73
C SER A 153 7.43 13.98 -13.22
N ARG A 154 6.93 12.93 -12.55
CA ARG A 154 7.12 11.53 -12.99
C ARG A 154 6.28 11.19 -14.21
N ILE A 155 5.04 11.69 -14.28
CA ILE A 155 4.16 11.47 -15.43
C ILE A 155 4.73 12.16 -16.67
N GLU A 156 5.17 13.42 -16.56
CA GLU A 156 5.77 14.16 -17.68
C GLU A 156 7.03 13.47 -18.23
N LYS A 157 7.86 12.88 -17.33
CA LYS A 157 9.00 12.05 -17.75
C LYS A 157 8.56 10.82 -18.55
N LEU A 158 7.47 10.16 -18.14
CA LEU A 158 6.93 9.00 -18.86
C LEU A 158 6.31 9.38 -20.21
N ASP A 159 5.70 10.56 -20.34
CA ASP A 159 5.17 11.03 -21.62
C ASP A 159 6.30 11.29 -22.64
N SER A 160 7.47 11.72 -22.17
CA SER A 160 8.69 11.86 -23.00
C SER A 160 9.43 10.52 -23.25
N TYR A 161 9.02 9.46 -22.57
CA TYR A 161 9.71 8.17 -22.60
C TYR A 161 9.22 7.32 -23.77
N ASP A 162 9.99 7.29 -24.86
CA ASP A 162 9.75 6.42 -26.02
C ASP A 162 10.28 4.98 -25.79
N GLY A 163 10.02 4.44 -24.61
CA GLY A 163 10.45 3.09 -24.25
C GLY A 163 9.61 1.99 -24.90
N ILE A 164 10.10 0.75 -24.76
CA ILE A 164 9.41 -0.46 -25.22
C ILE A 164 8.21 -0.72 -24.29
N ILE A 165 7.12 0.02 -24.50
CA ILE A 165 5.81 -0.28 -23.91
C ILE A 165 5.31 -1.53 -24.63
N HIS A 166 5.13 -2.62 -23.87
CA HIS A 166 4.64 -3.88 -24.40
C HIS A 166 3.34 -3.67 -25.22
N LEU A 167 3.23 -4.34 -26.37
CA LEU A 167 2.15 -4.09 -27.34
C LEU A 167 0.74 -4.16 -26.73
N ALA A 168 0.52 -5.04 -25.74
CA ALA A 168 -0.76 -5.14 -25.03
C ALA A 168 -1.20 -3.85 -24.32
N PHE A 169 -0.27 -2.95 -23.99
CA PHE A 169 -0.54 -1.68 -23.31
C PHE A 169 -0.44 -0.46 -24.23
N LYS A 170 -0.10 -0.64 -25.52
CA LYS A 170 -0.14 0.47 -26.49
C LYS A 170 -1.58 0.72 -26.93
N ARG A 171 -2.14 1.87 -26.51
CA ARG A 171 -3.41 2.36 -27.03
C ARG A 171 -3.27 2.64 -28.53
N LYS A 172 -4.13 2.05 -29.36
CA LYS A 172 -4.21 2.37 -30.79
C LYS A 172 -4.60 3.85 -30.95
N ARG A 173 -3.78 4.65 -31.63
CA ARG A 173 -4.19 6.00 -32.07
C ARG A 173 -5.18 5.81 -33.21
N THR A 174 -6.43 6.20 -33.00
CA THR A 174 -7.39 6.42 -34.09
C THR A 174 -7.07 7.79 -34.71
N SER A 175 -6.82 7.79 -36.01
CA SER A 175 -6.58 9.00 -36.82
C SER A 175 -7.86 9.81 -37.01
#